data_AF-A0A6J4UXD1-F1
#
_entry.id   AF-A0A6J4UXD1-F1
#
_cell.length_a   1.000
_cell.length_b   1.000
_cell.length_c   1.000
_cell.angle_alpha   90.00
_cell.angle_beta   90.00
_cell.angle_gamma   90.00
#
_symmetry.space_group_name_H-M   'P 1'
#
loop_
_entity.id
_entity.type
_entity.pdbx_description
1 polymer ?
#
loop_
_entity_poly.entity_id
_entity_poly.type
_entity_poly.pdbx_seq_one_letter_code
_entity_poly.pdbx_strand_id
1 'polypeptide(L)'
;MNGVTLLLLLALSIYAKVWGKGRGIELLFDDPFSPQKPYAGFLTGISEVLWCLTAAICAFSFSLLKSIYRRPDRFIFCSALGIGILLVDDLFRLTLILNGLAGVPKILIYLIYATGAIAYSCCFWRRILSSPYVLLLIASGLFIFSSLVDITPLSGYGAPAMLEDGTKLLGLLNIALYFWSVCRQAVLRSLSPLAA
;
A
#
# COMPACT_ATOMS: atom_id res chain seq x y z
N MET A 1 11.13 -13.32 1.71
CA MET A 1 11.46 -11.90 1.48
C MET A 1 10.91 -10.95 2.56
N ASN A 2 9.84 -11.26 3.30
CA ASN A 2 9.32 -10.39 4.37
C ASN A 2 10.23 -10.22 5.60
N GLY A 3 11.18 -11.14 5.82
CA GLY A 3 12.05 -11.10 7.01
C GLY A 3 13.01 -9.91 7.04
N VAL A 4 13.53 -9.49 5.89
CA VAL A 4 14.50 -8.39 5.82
C VAL A 4 13.84 -7.04 6.10
N THR A 5 12.66 -6.78 5.51
CA THR A 5 11.90 -5.56 5.77
C THR A 5 11.36 -5.49 7.20
N LEU A 6 10.93 -6.63 7.76
CA LEU A 6 10.58 -6.71 9.18
C LEU A 6 11.79 -6.43 10.07
N LEU A 7 12.95 -7.01 9.80
CA LEU A 7 14.18 -6.77 10.55
C LEU A 7 14.63 -5.30 10.47
N LEU A 8 14.50 -4.67 9.30
CA LEU A 8 14.93 -3.29 9.07
C LEU A 8 14.04 -2.31 9.83
N LEU A 9 12.72 -2.53 9.84
CA LEU A 9 11.78 -1.72 10.62
C LEU A 9 11.90 -1.96 12.11
N LEU A 10 12.11 -3.20 12.54
CA LEU A 10 12.30 -3.54 13.95
C LEU A 10 13.62 -2.97 14.49
N ALA A 11 14.68 -2.97 13.67
CA ALA A 11 15.94 -2.30 13.98
C ALA A 11 15.77 -0.77 14.08
N LEU A 12 15.00 -0.15 13.16
CA LEU A 12 14.67 1.28 13.23
C LEU A 12 13.85 1.62 14.50
N SER A 13 12.89 0.79 14.89
CA SER A 13 12.10 0.98 16.12
C SER A 13 12.93 0.83 17.40
N ILE A 14 13.85 -0.14 17.44
CA ILE A 14 14.79 -0.29 18.56
C ILE A 14 15.73 0.92 18.61
N TYR A 15 16.25 1.36 17.47
CA TYR A 15 17.10 2.55 17.39
C TYR A 15 16.37 3.81 17.90
N ALA A 16 15.10 4.00 17.53
CA ALA A 16 14.22 5.07 18.01
C ALA A 16 14.19 5.16 19.54
N LYS A 17 13.91 4.01 20.14
CA LYS A 17 13.60 3.87 21.56
C LYS A 17 14.87 3.98 22.41
N VAL A 18 15.98 3.41 21.93
CA VAL A 18 17.26 3.40 22.66
C VAL A 18 17.95 4.77 22.61
N TRP A 19 17.84 5.50 21.49
CA TRP A 19 18.61 6.74 21.29
C TRP A 19 17.80 8.02 21.51
N GLY A 20 16.53 7.93 21.90
CA GLY A 20 15.67 9.11 22.12
C GLY A 20 15.43 9.95 20.86
N LYS A 21 15.71 9.41 19.67
CA LYS A 21 15.61 10.10 18.37
C LYS A 21 14.22 9.94 17.72
N GLY A 22 13.15 9.92 18.52
CA GLY A 22 11.77 9.77 18.02
C GLY A 22 11.42 10.77 16.91
N ARG A 23 11.83 12.04 17.08
CA ARG A 23 11.68 13.09 16.05
C ARG A 23 12.39 12.78 14.73
N GLY A 24 13.54 12.11 14.77
CA GLY A 24 14.29 11.76 13.57
C GLY A 24 13.57 10.72 12.71
N ILE A 25 12.74 9.88 13.33
CA ILE A 25 11.99 8.84 12.62
C ILE A 25 10.65 9.37 12.12
N GLU A 26 9.98 10.19 12.91
CA GLU A 26 8.82 10.96 12.44
C GLU A 26 9.17 11.74 11.17
N LEU A 27 10.36 12.36 11.14
CA LEU A 27 10.88 13.03 9.94
C LEU A 27 10.98 12.10 8.72
N LEU A 28 11.29 10.81 8.87
CA LEU A 28 11.38 9.90 7.71
C LEU A 28 10.02 9.70 7.02
N PHE A 29 8.92 9.87 7.76
CA PHE A 29 7.55 9.72 7.28
C PHE A 29 6.85 11.08 7.04
N ASP A 30 7.52 12.18 7.34
CA ASP A 30 7.04 13.55 7.14
C ASP A 30 6.96 13.91 5.64
N ASP A 31 6.64 15.17 5.33
CA ASP A 31 6.52 15.62 3.95
C ASP A 31 7.87 15.56 3.22
N PRO A 32 7.91 14.98 2.01
CA PRO A 32 9.15 14.95 1.25
C PRO A 32 9.56 16.37 0.85
N PHE A 33 10.86 16.66 1.00
CA PHE A 33 11.52 17.92 0.65
C PHE A 33 11.28 19.12 1.58
N SER A 34 12.01 19.14 2.70
CA SER A 34 12.44 20.38 3.33
C SER A 34 13.92 20.63 3.00
N PRO A 35 14.31 21.80 2.44
CA PRO A 35 15.72 22.12 2.15
C PRO A 35 16.64 21.99 3.37
N GLN A 36 16.08 22.10 4.57
CA GLN A 36 16.79 22.03 5.84
C GLN A 36 16.95 20.58 6.36
N LYS A 37 16.17 19.62 5.83
CA LYS A 37 16.14 18.22 6.26
C LYS A 37 15.96 17.30 5.05
N PRO A 38 17.05 16.95 4.33
CA PRO A 38 16.99 16.23 3.06
C PRO A 38 16.49 14.77 3.18
N TYR A 39 16.49 14.21 4.39
CA TYR A 39 15.96 12.87 4.68
C TYR A 39 14.48 12.88 5.08
N ALA A 40 13.86 14.07 5.15
CA ALA A 40 12.44 14.19 5.49
C ALA A 40 11.59 13.56 4.38
N GLY A 41 10.61 12.75 4.77
CA GLY A 41 9.69 12.05 3.87
C GLY A 41 10.32 10.99 2.97
N PHE A 42 11.52 10.52 3.28
CA PHE A 42 12.18 9.49 2.48
C PHE A 42 11.36 8.18 2.42
N LEU A 43 10.81 7.73 3.54
CA LEU A 43 10.00 6.50 3.59
C LEU A 43 8.59 6.71 2.99
N THR A 44 8.07 7.94 3.08
CA THR A 44 6.83 8.34 2.38
C THR A 44 7.03 8.28 0.87
N GLY A 45 8.14 8.83 0.35
CA GLY A 45 8.49 8.73 -1.06
C GLY A 45 8.69 7.28 -1.54
N ILE A 46 9.27 6.40 -0.72
CA ILE A 46 9.34 4.96 -1.04
C ILE A 46 7.94 4.35 -1.13
N SER A 47 7.03 4.74 -0.23
CA SER A 47 5.64 4.27 -0.25
C SER A 47 4.94 4.71 -1.54
N GLU A 48 5.06 5.97 -1.93
CA GLU A 48 4.50 6.50 -3.18
C GLU A 48 5.03 5.75 -4.42
N VAL A 49 6.33 5.47 -4.46
CA VAL A 49 6.94 4.67 -5.54
C VAL A 49 6.37 3.25 -5.57
N LEU A 50 6.15 2.61 -4.42
CA LEU A 50 5.56 1.28 -4.35
C LEU A 50 4.10 1.26 -4.81
N TRP A 51 3.31 2.29 -4.46
CA TRP A 51 1.95 2.47 -4.98
C TRP A 51 1.96 2.59 -6.51
N CYS A 52 2.81 3.47 -7.03
CA CYS A 52 2.95 3.71 -8.46
C CYS A 52 3.37 2.43 -9.21
N LEU A 53 4.38 1.73 -8.70
CA LEU A 53 4.84 0.45 -9.26
C LEU A 53 3.70 -0.57 -9.31
N THR A 54 2.96 -0.72 -8.22
CA THR A 54 1.85 -1.68 -8.13
C THR A 54 0.74 -1.35 -9.13
N ALA A 55 0.34 -0.08 -9.21
CA ALA A 55 -0.67 0.39 -10.16
C ALA A 55 -0.22 0.16 -11.61
N ALA A 56 1.03 0.52 -11.92
CA ALA A 56 1.62 0.38 -13.25
C ALA A 56 1.70 -1.09 -13.69
N ILE A 57 2.12 -2.00 -12.82
CA ILE A 57 2.18 -3.45 -13.13
C ILE A 57 0.79 -3.99 -13.45
N CYS A 58 -0.23 -3.63 -12.68
CA CYS A 58 -1.61 -4.06 -12.92
C CYS A 58 -2.13 -3.50 -14.26
N ALA A 59 -1.98 -2.18 -14.49
CA ALA A 59 -2.43 -1.53 -15.70
C ALA A 59 -1.73 -2.07 -16.96
N PHE A 60 -0.40 -2.25 -16.89
CA PHE A 60 0.40 -2.81 -17.98
C PHE A 60 -0.02 -4.25 -18.29
N SER A 61 -0.13 -5.10 -17.26
CA SER A 61 -0.52 -6.50 -17.44
C SER A 61 -1.92 -6.63 -18.01
N PHE A 62 -2.84 -5.77 -17.58
CA PHE A 62 -4.18 -5.70 -18.17
C PHE A 62 -4.14 -5.33 -19.66
N SER A 63 -3.38 -4.28 -20.00
CA SER A 63 -3.23 -3.82 -21.39
C SER A 63 -2.68 -4.93 -22.29
N LEU A 64 -1.65 -5.64 -21.82
CA LEU A 64 -1.04 -6.77 -22.52
C LEU A 64 -2.03 -7.93 -22.72
N LEU A 65 -2.71 -8.36 -21.65
CA LEU A 65 -3.66 -9.47 -21.69
C LEU A 65 -4.89 -9.17 -22.55
N LYS A 66 -5.34 -7.90 -22.58
CA LYS A 66 -6.42 -7.44 -23.46
C LYS A 66 -6.05 -7.56 -24.94
N SER A 67 -4.77 -7.43 -25.30
CA SER A 67 -4.30 -7.61 -26.68
C SER A 67 -4.32 -9.08 -27.10
N ILE A 68 -4.04 -10.00 -26.16
CA ILE A 68 -3.95 -11.44 -26.42
C ILE A 68 -5.33 -12.11 -26.41
N TYR A 69 -6.21 -11.72 -25.47
CA TYR A 69 -7.50 -12.39 -25.25
C TYR A 69 -8.70 -11.53 -25.68
N ARG A 70 -9.69 -12.18 -26.30
CA ARG A 70 -10.99 -11.55 -26.64
C ARG A 70 -11.78 -11.05 -25.44
N ARG A 71 -11.60 -11.65 -24.25
CA ARG A 71 -12.26 -11.23 -23.01
C ARG A 71 -11.24 -10.64 -22.03
N PRO A 72 -11.37 -9.36 -21.64
CA PRO A 72 -10.41 -8.71 -20.75
C PRO A 72 -10.47 -9.30 -19.33
N ASP A 73 -9.31 -9.42 -18.68
CA ASP A 73 -9.22 -9.85 -17.28
C ASP A 73 -9.75 -8.74 -16.34
N ARG A 74 -11.01 -8.88 -15.94
CA ARG A 74 -11.70 -7.94 -15.06
C ARG A 74 -11.03 -7.81 -13.69
N PHE A 75 -10.42 -8.88 -13.19
CA PHE A 75 -9.75 -8.85 -11.89
C PHE A 75 -8.56 -7.89 -11.94
N ILE A 76 -7.67 -8.03 -12.94
CA ILE A 76 -6.48 -7.17 -13.07
C ILE A 76 -6.89 -5.73 -13.36
N PHE A 77 -7.93 -5.51 -14.17
CA PHE A 77 -8.46 -4.17 -14.42
C PHE A 77 -8.97 -3.48 -13.15
N CYS A 78 -9.86 -4.14 -12.40
CA CYS A 78 -10.39 -3.59 -11.15
C CYS A 78 -9.29 -3.39 -10.11
N SER A 79 -8.25 -4.23 -10.13
CA SER A 79 -7.06 -4.07 -9.29
C SER A 79 -6.28 -2.81 -9.64
N ALA A 80 -6.05 -2.56 -10.94
CA ALA A 80 -5.37 -1.35 -11.39
C ALA A 80 -6.14 -0.09 -10.98
N LEU A 81 -7.47 -0.09 -11.12
CA LEU A 81 -8.31 1.02 -10.68
C LEU A 81 -8.30 1.20 -9.16
N GLY A 82 -8.47 0.12 -8.39
CA GLY A 82 -8.49 0.17 -6.92
C GLY A 82 -7.17 0.70 -6.35
N ILE A 83 -6.05 0.15 -6.82
CA ILE A 83 -4.71 0.62 -6.42
C ILE A 83 -4.45 2.06 -6.92
N GLY A 84 -4.94 2.41 -8.11
CA GLY A 84 -4.85 3.77 -8.64
C GLY A 84 -5.58 4.80 -7.79
N ILE A 85 -6.77 4.48 -7.28
CA ILE A 85 -7.52 5.36 -6.37
C ILE A 85 -6.73 5.59 -5.08
N LEU A 86 -6.16 4.53 -4.50
CA LEU A 86 -5.35 4.64 -3.27
C LEU A 86 -4.04 5.41 -3.52
N LEU A 87 -3.39 5.21 -4.67
CA LEU A 87 -2.23 5.99 -5.08
C LEU A 87 -2.56 7.48 -5.16
N VAL A 88 -3.70 7.85 -5.77
CA VAL A 88 -4.11 9.26 -5.89
C VAL A 88 -4.41 9.84 -4.51
N ASP A 89 -5.07 9.10 -3.63
CA ASP A 89 -5.29 9.53 -2.24
C ASP A 89 -3.98 9.80 -1.51
N ASP A 90 -3.01 8.89 -1.63
CA ASP A 90 -1.72 8.99 -0.94
C ASP A 90 -0.87 10.15 -1.50
N LEU A 91 -0.76 10.24 -2.83
CA LEU A 91 0.06 11.24 -3.52
C LEU A 91 -0.44 12.67 -3.33
N PHE A 92 -1.77 12.87 -3.39
CA PHE A 92 -2.38 14.19 -3.23
C PHE A 92 -2.91 14.45 -1.82
N ARG A 93 -2.75 13.49 -0.91
CA ARG A 93 -3.21 13.56 0.48
C ARG A 93 -4.68 13.90 0.59
N LEU A 94 -5.51 13.29 -0.26
CA LEU A 94 -6.93 13.62 -0.35
C LEU A 94 -7.63 13.40 1.00
N THR A 95 -7.30 12.34 1.73
CA THR A 95 -7.79 12.12 3.09
C THR A 95 -7.53 13.32 4.01
N LEU A 96 -6.33 13.89 3.96
CA LEU A 96 -5.93 15.03 4.80
C LEU A 96 -6.64 16.32 4.35
N ILE A 97 -6.74 16.54 3.03
CA ILE A 97 -7.45 17.67 2.44
C ILE A 97 -8.95 17.63 2.81
N LEU A 98 -9.59 16.47 2.68
CA LEU A 98 -10.99 16.29 3.03
C LEU A 98 -11.22 16.48 4.54
N ASN A 99 -10.28 16.03 5.37
CA ASN A 99 -10.37 16.22 6.81
C ASN A 99 -10.18 17.69 7.22
N GLY A 100 -9.13 18.35 6.73
CA GLY A 100 -8.77 19.70 7.12
C GLY A 100 -9.64 20.79 6.47
N LEU A 101 -9.95 20.67 5.17
CA LEU A 101 -10.70 21.71 4.43
C LEU A 101 -12.21 21.44 4.40
N ALA A 102 -12.62 20.19 4.19
CA ALA A 102 -14.04 19.84 4.07
C ALA A 102 -14.67 19.37 5.40
N GLY A 103 -13.86 19.27 6.47
CA GLY A 103 -14.34 18.85 7.80
C GLY A 103 -14.79 17.39 7.87
N VAL A 104 -14.45 16.57 6.88
CA VAL A 104 -14.87 15.17 6.81
C VAL A 104 -14.03 14.35 7.82
N PRO A 105 -14.65 13.65 8.78
CA PRO A 105 -13.90 12.85 9.74
C PRO A 105 -13.09 11.75 9.04
N LYS A 106 -11.80 11.59 9.39
CA LYS A 106 -10.92 10.53 8.82
C LYS A 106 -11.56 9.15 8.86
N ILE A 107 -12.27 8.83 9.95
CA ILE A 107 -12.95 7.54 10.10
C ILE A 107 -13.98 7.27 8.99
N LEU A 108 -14.67 8.29 8.49
CA LEU A 108 -15.63 8.15 7.40
C LEU A 108 -14.92 7.83 6.08
N ILE A 109 -13.79 8.49 5.83
CA ILE A 109 -12.96 8.28 4.64
C ILE A 109 -12.39 6.85 4.66
N TYR A 110 -11.87 6.40 5.81
CA TYR A 110 -11.38 5.03 5.97
C TYR A 110 -12.49 3.98 5.83
N LEU A 111 -13.72 4.26 6.29
CA LEU A 111 -14.86 3.38 6.04
C LEU A 111 -15.19 3.26 4.54
N ILE A 112 -15.07 4.35 3.76
CA ILE A 112 -15.26 4.29 2.30
C ILE A 112 -14.21 3.40 1.65
N TYR A 113 -12.93 3.55 2.01
CA TYR A 113 -11.88 2.68 1.48
C TYR A 113 -12.03 1.22 1.92
N ALA A 114 -12.36 0.99 3.19
CA ALA A 114 -12.57 -0.36 3.73
C ALA A 114 -13.76 -1.06 3.05
N THR A 115 -14.89 -0.36 2.87
CA THR A 115 -16.06 -0.92 2.19
C THR A 115 -15.77 -1.22 0.72
N GLY A 116 -15.04 -0.34 0.01
CA GLY A 116 -14.57 -0.60 -1.34
C GLY A 116 -13.66 -1.83 -1.43
N ALA A 117 -12.70 -1.96 -0.51
CA ALA A 117 -11.80 -3.10 -0.44
C ALA A 117 -12.53 -4.43 -0.14
N ILE A 118 -13.51 -4.40 0.78
CA ILE A 118 -14.36 -5.56 1.09
C ILE A 118 -15.21 -5.92 -0.14
N ALA A 119 -15.86 -4.95 -0.78
CA ALA A 119 -16.66 -5.20 -1.97
C ALA A 119 -15.83 -5.82 -3.10
N TYR A 120 -14.63 -5.28 -3.35
CA TYR A 120 -13.66 -5.86 -4.29
C TYR A 120 -13.30 -7.30 -3.91
N SER A 121 -13.01 -7.55 -2.63
CA SER A 121 -12.62 -8.88 -2.15
C SER A 121 -13.75 -9.90 -2.29
N CYS A 122 -14.99 -9.50 -1.98
CA CYS A 122 -16.18 -10.33 -2.17
C CYS A 122 -16.44 -10.63 -3.66
N CYS A 123 -16.30 -9.63 -4.54
CA CYS A 123 -16.48 -9.83 -5.99
C CYS A 123 -15.48 -10.82 -6.57
N PHE A 124 -14.23 -10.80 -6.08
CA PHE A 124 -13.13 -11.58 -6.65
C PHE A 124 -12.63 -12.70 -5.72
N TRP A 125 -13.42 -13.12 -4.74
CA TRP A 125 -12.99 -14.02 -3.67
C TRP A 125 -12.38 -15.33 -4.19
N ARG A 126 -12.99 -15.95 -5.21
CA ARG A 126 -12.47 -17.19 -5.83
C ARG A 126 -11.08 -16.97 -6.45
N ARG A 127 -10.88 -15.82 -7.09
CA ARG A 127 -9.60 -15.48 -7.72
C ARG A 127 -8.53 -15.21 -6.68
N ILE A 128 -8.90 -14.50 -5.61
CA ILE A 128 -8.00 -14.22 -4.48
C ILE A 128 -7.59 -15.53 -3.79
N LEU A 129 -8.53 -16.42 -3.46
CA LEU A 129 -8.19 -17.70 -2.81
C LEU A 129 -7.33 -18.62 -3.68
N SER A 130 -7.41 -18.49 -5.01
CA SER A 130 -6.55 -19.24 -5.95
C SER A 130 -5.15 -18.65 -6.15
N SER A 131 -4.85 -17.52 -5.50
CA SER A 131 -3.60 -16.78 -5.62
C SER A 131 -2.85 -16.80 -4.26
N PRO A 132 -1.66 -16.19 -4.11
CA PRO A 132 -0.95 -16.15 -2.83
C PRO A 132 -1.62 -15.18 -1.85
N TYR A 133 -2.88 -15.47 -1.46
CA TYR A 133 -3.76 -14.62 -0.66
C TYR A 133 -3.20 -14.29 0.73
N VAL A 134 -2.26 -15.09 1.23
CA VAL A 134 -1.56 -14.84 2.51
C VAL A 134 -0.89 -13.46 2.49
N LEU A 135 -0.31 -13.04 1.36
CA LEU A 135 0.29 -11.71 1.22
C LEU A 135 -0.77 -10.61 1.36
N LEU A 136 -1.92 -10.80 0.71
CA LEU A 136 -3.03 -9.84 0.78
C LEU A 136 -3.62 -9.78 2.20
N LEU A 137 -3.75 -10.92 2.88
CA LEU A 137 -4.25 -11.01 4.24
C LEU A 137 -3.32 -10.29 5.24
N ILE A 138 -2.00 -10.51 5.13
CA ILE A 138 -1.00 -9.79 5.94
C ILE A 138 -1.09 -8.29 5.66
N ALA A 139 -1.18 -7.90 4.39
CA ALA A 139 -1.33 -6.49 4.02
C ALA A 139 -2.58 -5.87 4.65
N SER A 140 -3.74 -6.52 4.51
CA SER A 140 -5.00 -6.02 5.08
C SER A 140 -4.90 -5.86 6.61
N GLY A 141 -4.30 -6.83 7.31
CA GLY A 141 -4.08 -6.72 8.75
C GLY A 141 -3.21 -5.53 9.13
N LEU A 142 -2.14 -5.28 8.37
CA LEU A 142 -1.23 -4.14 8.60
C LEU A 142 -1.89 -2.80 8.32
N PHE A 143 -2.69 -2.68 7.24
CA PHE A 143 -3.43 -1.46 6.94
C PHE A 143 -4.52 -1.18 7.99
N ILE A 144 -5.25 -2.20 8.44
CA ILE A 144 -6.24 -2.04 9.52
C ILE A 144 -5.55 -1.55 10.79
N PHE A 145 -4.42 -2.17 11.15
CA PHE A 145 -3.65 -1.75 12.32
C PHE A 145 -3.16 -0.30 12.20
N SER A 146 -2.59 0.07 11.05
CA SER A 146 -2.17 1.44 10.74
C SER A 146 -3.31 2.45 10.90
N SER A 147 -4.47 2.19 10.29
CA SER A 147 -5.63 3.09 10.38
C SER A 147 -6.20 3.21 11.80
N LEU A 148 -6.14 2.15 12.60
CA LEU A 148 -6.53 2.22 14.01
C LEU A 148 -5.58 3.12 14.81
N VAL A 149 -4.26 3.03 14.54
CA VAL A 149 -3.26 3.89 15.18
C VAL A 149 -3.50 5.36 14.83
N ASP A 150 -3.76 5.70 13.56
CA ASP A 150 -4.02 7.08 13.13
C ASP A 150 -5.27 7.70 13.77
N ILE A 151 -6.34 6.91 13.96
CA ILE A 151 -7.57 7.41 14.60
C ILE A 151 -7.38 7.58 16.12
N THR A 152 -6.48 6.81 16.75
CA THR A 152 -6.26 6.90 18.19
C THR A 152 -5.33 8.07 18.56
N PRO A 153 -5.68 8.90 19.56
CA PRO A 153 -4.81 9.99 20.02
C PRO A 153 -3.68 9.42 20.90
N LEU A 154 -2.74 8.71 20.28
CA LEU A 154 -1.55 8.21 20.95
C LEU A 154 -0.56 9.35 21.17
N SER A 155 -0.36 9.76 22.42
CA SER A 155 0.60 10.80 22.78
C SER A 155 2.04 10.27 22.74
N GLY A 156 2.91 10.89 21.94
CA GLY A 156 4.35 10.60 21.89
C GLY A 156 4.97 10.95 20.53
N TYR A 157 6.30 11.14 20.50
CA TYR A 157 7.03 11.42 19.25
C TYR A 157 7.68 10.15 18.70
N GLY A 158 7.61 9.94 17.38
CA GLY A 158 8.27 8.84 16.66
C GLY A 158 7.62 7.46 16.77
N ALA A 159 7.26 6.97 17.96
CA ALA A 159 6.66 5.63 18.10
C ALA A 159 5.26 5.52 17.45
N PRO A 160 4.33 6.50 17.61
CA PRO A 160 3.05 6.49 16.90
C PRO A 160 3.24 6.55 15.38
N ALA A 161 4.07 7.47 14.88
CA ALA A 161 4.39 7.58 13.46
C ALA A 161 4.99 6.29 12.87
N MET A 162 5.88 5.61 13.60
CA MET A 162 6.38 4.29 13.16
C MET A 162 5.30 3.21 13.11
N LEU A 163 4.39 3.20 14.09
CA LEU A 163 3.32 2.22 14.15
C LEU A 163 2.27 2.48 13.08
N GLU A 164 2.02 3.75 12.74
CA GLU A 164 1.12 4.16 11.68
C GLU A 164 1.76 3.94 10.31
N ASP A 165 2.75 4.75 9.95
CA ASP A 165 3.31 4.82 8.60
C ASP A 165 4.25 3.63 8.30
N GLY A 166 4.96 3.14 9.30
CA GLY A 166 5.84 1.98 9.14
C GLY A 166 5.05 0.69 8.86
N THR A 167 3.91 0.50 9.52
CA THR A 167 3.05 -0.66 9.24
C THR A 167 2.31 -0.53 7.92
N LYS A 168 1.91 0.70 7.54
CA LYS A 168 1.37 1.02 6.21
C LYS A 168 2.35 0.65 5.10
N LEU A 169 3.61 1.03 5.23
CA LEU A 169 4.68 0.69 4.28
C LEU A 169 4.88 -0.83 4.14
N LEU A 170 4.86 -1.58 5.26
CA LEU A 170 4.89 -3.05 5.20
C LEU A 170 3.67 -3.65 4.52
N GLY A 171 2.49 -3.09 4.79
CA GLY A 171 1.26 -3.48 4.13
C GLY A 171 1.38 -3.31 2.62
N LEU A 172 1.89 -2.16 2.19
CA LEU A 172 2.08 -1.84 0.79
C LEU A 172 3.11 -2.74 0.10
N LEU A 173 4.22 -3.07 0.76
CA LEU A 173 5.18 -4.04 0.25
C LEU A 173 4.50 -5.40 -0.05
N ASN A 174 3.64 -5.87 0.86
CA ASN A 174 2.91 -7.13 0.65
C ASN A 174 1.89 -7.02 -0.49
N ILE A 175 1.20 -5.88 -0.63
CA ILE A 175 0.33 -5.60 -1.79
C ILE A 175 1.13 -5.64 -3.10
N ALA A 176 2.28 -4.97 -3.15
CA ALA A 176 3.13 -4.92 -4.32
C ALA A 176 3.62 -6.31 -4.73
N LEU A 177 4.09 -7.11 -3.75
CA LEU A 177 4.52 -8.49 -3.99
C LEU A 177 3.36 -9.40 -4.44
N TYR A 178 2.18 -9.21 -3.86
CA TYR A 178 0.97 -9.92 -4.24
C TYR A 178 0.62 -9.66 -5.71
N PHE A 179 0.48 -8.39 -6.10
CA PHE A 179 0.11 -8.04 -7.47
C PHE A 179 1.21 -8.34 -8.48
N TRP A 180 2.48 -8.18 -8.12
CA TRP A 180 3.61 -8.66 -8.93
C TRP A 180 3.45 -10.15 -9.26
N SER A 181 3.20 -10.98 -8.24
CA SER A 181 3.05 -12.43 -8.39
C SER A 181 1.84 -12.79 -9.25
N VAL A 182 0.69 -12.16 -9.02
CA VAL A 182 -0.54 -12.44 -9.76
C VAL A 182 -0.42 -12.03 -11.23
N CYS A 183 0.07 -10.81 -11.49
CA CYS A 183 0.27 -10.30 -12.83
C CYS A 183 1.29 -11.12 -13.61
N ARG A 184 2.43 -11.47 -12.99
CA ARG A 184 3.44 -12.33 -13.61
C ARG A 184 2.87 -13.70 -14.00
N GLN A 185 2.11 -14.34 -13.12
CA GLN A 185 1.47 -15.62 -13.43
C GLN A 185 0.45 -15.51 -14.56
N ALA A 186 -0.34 -14.43 -14.58
CA ALA A 186 -1.31 -14.19 -15.64
C ALA A 186 -0.63 -14.02 -17.00
N VAL A 187 0.43 -13.22 -17.06
CA VAL A 187 1.20 -13.01 -18.30
C VAL A 187 1.88 -14.31 -18.75
N LEU A 188 2.54 -15.06 -17.87
CA LEU A 188 3.19 -16.32 -18.25
C LEU A 188 2.18 -17.36 -18.80
N ARG A 189 0.99 -17.47 -18.20
CA ARG A 189 -0.08 -18.35 -18.71
C ARG A 189 -0.62 -17.91 -20.07
N SER A 190 -0.45 -16.65 -20.43
CA SER A 190 -0.83 -16.14 -21.76
C SER A 190 0.20 -16.42 -22.84
N LEU A 191 1.45 -16.69 -22.45
CA LEU A 191 2.54 -17.03 -23.36
C LEU A 191 2.66 -18.54 -23.60
N SER A 192 2.27 -19.38 -22.65
CA SER A 192 2.30 -20.85 -22.83
C SER A 192 1.46 -21.39 -24.01
N PRO A 193 0.31 -20.81 -24.41
CA PRO A 193 -0.44 -21.24 -25.60
C PRO A 193 0.18 -20.76 -26.92
N LEU A 194 1.12 -19.79 -26.90
CA LEU A 194 1.78 -19.25 -28.10
C LEU A 194 3.04 -20.05 -28.48
N ALA A 195 3.46 -21.00 -27.65
CA ALA A 195 4.63 -21.86 -27.85
C ALA A 195 4.28 -23.27 -28.36
N ALA A 196 3.00 -23.52 -28.68
CA ALA A 196 2.48 -24.75 -29.29
C ALA A 196 1.89 -24.43 -30.66
#